data_AF-A0A524R1V5-F1
#
_entry.id   AF-A0A524R1V5-F1
#
_cell.length_a   1.000
_cell.length_b   1.000
_cell.length_c   1.000
_cell.angle_alpha   90.00
_cell.angle_beta   90.00
_cell.angle_gamma   90.00
#
_symmetry.space_group_name_H-M   'P 1'
#
loop_
_entity.id
_entity.type
_entity.pdbx_description
1 polymer ?
#
loop_
_entity_poly.entity_id
_entity_poly.type
_entity_poly.pdbx_seq_one_letter_code
_entity_poly.pdbx_strand_id
1 'polypeptide(L)' 'MERGHDCQVCGFSFEKTYGVKFAEVHHLKALVRGGKREVDPDRDLLVVCSNCHTMLHPSPHEIRSWSELRRVVMRRR' A
#
# COMPACT_ATOMS: atom_id res chain seq x y z
N MET A 1 -7.08 12.90 -8.77
CA MET A 1 -6.76 12.96 -7.33
C MET A 1 -5.26 12.71 -7.21
N GLU A 2 -4.47 13.70 -6.80
CA GLU A 2 -3.03 13.48 -6.54
C GLU A 2 -2.90 12.53 -5.36
N ARG A 3 -2.49 11.29 -5.64
CA ARG A 3 -2.12 10.34 -4.61
C ARG A 3 -0.73 10.74 -4.14
N GLY A 4 -0.67 11.55 -3.08
CA GLY A 4 0.59 11.99 -2.48
C GLY A 4 1.43 10.82 -1.95
N HIS A 5 2.64 11.11 -1.46
CA HIS A 5 3.58 10.10 -0.96
C HIS A 5 3.28 9.60 0.47
N ASP A 6 2.08 9.89 0.97
CA ASP A 6 1.66 9.50 2.30
C ASP A 6 1.05 8.09 2.26
N CYS A 7 1.56 7.20 3.10
CA CYS A 7 1.07 5.85 3.23
C CYS A 7 -0.40 5.84 3.66
N GLN A 8 -1.29 5.31 2.81
CA GLN A 8 -2.73 5.25 3.07
C GLN A 8 -3.08 4.24 4.19
N VAL A 9 -2.14 3.39 4.60
CA VAL A 9 -2.29 2.48 5.75
C VAL A 9 -1.91 3.17 7.04
N CYS A 10 -0.68 3.67 7.15
CA CYS A 10 -0.10 4.12 8.42
C CYS A 10 0.14 5.64 8.53
N GLY A 11 -0.10 6.41 7.47
CA GLY A 11 0.15 7.85 7.41
C GLY A 11 1.63 8.25 7.41
N PHE A 12 2.57 7.29 7.31
CA PHE A 12 3.99 7.57 7.16
C PHE A 12 4.30 8.21 5.81
N SER A 13 5.30 9.09 5.76
CA SER A 13 5.73 9.80 4.55
C SER A 13 7.24 9.94 4.54
N PHE A 14 7.91 9.35 3.55
CA PHE A 14 9.37 9.49 3.39
C PHE A 14 9.76 10.95 3.12
N GLU A 15 8.89 11.72 2.47
CA GLU A 15 9.11 13.12 2.17
C GLU A 15 9.08 13.95 3.45
N LYS A 16 8.08 13.76 4.32
CA LYS A 16 7.96 14.52 5.58
C LYS A 16 9.00 14.10 6.62
N THR A 17 9.40 12.82 6.64
CA THR A 17 10.35 12.30 7.65
C THR A 17 11.81 12.46 7.22
N TYR A 18 12.11 12.25 5.93
CA TYR A 18 13.49 12.20 5.43
C TYR A 18 13.78 13.19 4.29
N GLY A 19 12.79 13.93 3.80
CA GLY A 19 12.96 14.81 2.63
C GLY A 19 13.04 14.06 1.29
N VAL A 20 12.69 12.77 1.26
CA VAL A 20 12.80 11.92 0.06
C VAL A 20 11.42 11.64 -0.52
N LYS A 21 11.20 12.05 -1.77
CA LYS A 21 9.97 11.75 -2.53
C LYS A 21 9.93 10.28 -2.94
N PHE A 22 9.33 9.46 -2.09
CA PHE A 22 9.25 8.02 -2.31
C PHE A 22 7.99 7.43 -1.67
N ALA A 23 7.34 6.54 -2.41
CA ALA A 23 6.25 5.69 -1.94
C ALA A 23 6.14 4.46 -2.85
N GLU A 24 5.50 3.41 -2.36
CA GLU A 24 5.24 2.19 -3.12
C GLU A 24 3.75 2.09 -3.47
N VAL A 25 3.45 1.46 -4.60
CA VAL A 25 2.07 1.25 -5.06
C VAL A 25 1.74 -0.24 -4.97
N HIS A 26 0.67 -0.55 -4.23
CA HIS A 26 0.20 -1.90 -3.98
C HIS A 26 -1.13 -2.17 -4.71
N HIS A 27 -1.26 -3.34 -5.33
CA HIS A 27 -2.52 -3.77 -5.95
C HIS A 27 -3.42 -4.44 -4.92
N LEU A 28 -4.63 -3.93 -4.71
CA LEU A 28 -5.60 -4.50 -3.78
C LEU A 28 -6.09 -5.90 -4.18
N LYS A 29 -6.02 -6.22 -5.47
CA LYS A 29 -6.36 -7.54 -6.02
C LYS A 29 -5.11 -8.17 -6.61
N ALA A 30 -4.80 -9.39 -6.19
CA ALA A 30 -3.65 -10.14 -6.66
C ALA A 30 -3.62 -10.28 -8.20
N LEU A 31 -2.46 -10.03 -8.79
CA LEU A 31 -2.25 -10.13 -10.24
C LEU A 31 -2.00 -11.59 -10.71
N VAL A 32 -1.89 -12.53 -9.78
CA VAL A 32 -1.50 -13.94 -10.04
C VAL A 32 -2.55 -14.71 -10.85
N ARG A 33 -3.77 -14.20 -10.99
CA ARG A 33 -4.82 -14.76 -11.88
C ARG A 33 -4.88 -13.93 -13.16
N GLY A 34 -4.07 -14.32 -14.14
CA GLY A 34 -3.72 -13.53 -15.32
C GLY A 34 -4.86 -13.18 -16.28
N GLY A 35 -4.76 -11.96 -16.82
CA GLY A 35 -5.54 -11.39 -17.92
C GLY A 35 -5.22 -9.89 -18.06
N LYS A 36 -5.31 -9.31 -19.26
CA LYS A 36 -5.34 -7.84 -19.39
C LYS A 36 -6.62 -7.37 -18.68
N ARG A 37 -6.47 -6.63 -17.59
CA ARG A 37 -7.57 -5.97 -16.90
C ARG A 37 -7.34 -4.47 -16.94
N GLU A 38 -8.42 -3.72 -17.10
CA GLU A 38 -8.39 -2.31 -16.76
C GLU A 38 -8.12 -2.22 -15.25
N VAL A 39 -7.14 -1.38 -14.91
CA VAL A 39 -6.81 -1.04 -13.54
C VAL A 39 -7.38 0.35 -13.33
N ASP A 40 -8.36 0.46 -12.44
CA ASP A 40 -8.82 1.75 -11.96
C ASP A 40 -7.82 2.18 -10.86
N PRO A 41 -6.97 3.19 -11.09
CA PRO A 41 -5.99 3.58 -10.09
C PRO A 41 -6.64 3.88 -8.75
N ASP A 42 -7.82 4.52 -8.75
CA ASP A 42 -8.52 4.95 -7.55
C ASP A 42 -9.10 3.80 -6.73
N ARG A 43 -9.51 2.72 -7.39
CA ARG A 43 -10.19 1.58 -6.76
C ARG A 43 -9.33 0.34 -6.59
N ASP A 44 -8.28 0.19 -7.38
CA ASP A 44 -7.48 -1.04 -7.42
C ASP A 44 -6.08 -0.88 -6.83
N LEU A 45 -5.59 0.35 -6.66
CA LEU A 45 -4.24 0.63 -6.18
C LEU A 45 -4.25 1.37 -4.84
N LEU A 46 -3.22 1.14 -4.03
CA LEU A 46 -2.99 1.79 -2.75
C LEU A 46 -1.55 2.31 -2.67
N VAL A 47 -1.38 3.57 -2.26
CA VAL A 47 -0.06 4.14 -1.94
C VAL A 47 0.31 3.77 -0.51
N VAL A 48 1.47 3.14 -0.34
CA VAL A 48 1.95 2.61 0.94
C VAL A 48 3.45 2.88 1.13
N CYS A 49 3.93 2.85 2.37
CA CYS A 49 5.36 2.83 2.65
C CYS A 49 5.91 1.39 2.56
N SER A 50 7.23 1.24 2.42
CA SER A 50 7.89 -0.08 2.28
C SER A 50 7.56 -1.04 3.41
N ASN A 51 7.43 -0.54 4.64
CA ASN A 51 7.08 -1.38 5.78
C ASN A 51 5.65 -1.94 5.66
N CYS A 52 4.68 -1.08 5.31
CA CYS A 52 3.30 -1.54 5.11
C CYS A 52 3.18 -2.43 3.87
N HIS A 53 3.92 -2.14 2.79
CA HIS A 53 3.92 -2.95 1.61
C HIS A 53 4.43 -4.37 1.88
N THR A 54 5.56 -4.48 2.59
CA THR A 54 6.10 -5.77 3.05
C THR A 54 5.10 -6.52 3.92
N MET A 55 4.39 -5.83 4.83
CA MET A 55 3.37 -6.47 5.67
C MET A 55 2.12 -6.90 4.90
N LEU A 56 1.79 -6.24 3.79
CA LEU A 56 0.71 -6.64 2.88
C LEU A 56 1.09 -7.90 2.10
N HIS A 57 2.38 -8.11 1.82
CA HIS A 57 2.93 -9.28 1.15
C HIS A 57 3.88 -10.08 2.08
N PRO A 58 3.35 -10.75 3.12
CA PRO A 58 4.18 -11.58 4.01
C PRO A 58 4.87 -12.74 3.28
N SER A 59 4.32 -13.17 2.15
CA SER A 59 4.93 -14.10 1.20
C SER A 59 4.58 -13.67 -0.24
N PRO A 60 5.34 -14.08 -1.27
CA PRO A 60 5.12 -13.66 -2.67
C PRO A 60 3.73 -14.01 -3.24
N HIS A 61 3.01 -14.94 -2.60
CA HIS A 61 1.72 -15.43 -3.07
C HIS A 61 0.54 -14.99 -2.20
N GLU A 62 0.80 -14.22 -1.16
CA GLU A 62 -0.22 -13.76 -0.22
C GLU A 62 -0.40 -12.25 -0.28
N ILE A 63 -1.65 -11.83 -0.15
CA ILE A 63 -2.04 -10.43 0.05
C ILE A 63 -2.91 -10.37 1.29
N ARG A 64 -2.44 -9.67 2.33
CA ARG A 64 -3.24 -9.38 3.51
C ARG A 64 -4.19 -8.22 3.23
N SER A 65 -5.31 -8.21 3.93
CA SER A 65 -6.24 -7.08 3.84
C SER A 65 -5.61 -5.82 4.44
N TRP A 66 -5.57 -4.75 3.64
CA TRP A 66 -5.07 -3.44 4.08
C TRP A 66 -5.89 -2.85 5.24
N SER A 67 -7.20 -3.13 5.30
CA SER A 67 -8.06 -2.62 6.37
C SER A 67 -7.75 -3.29 7.71
N GLU A 68 -7.36 -4.56 7.68
CA GLU A 68 -6.88 -5.29 8.86
C GLU A 68 -5.50 -4.80 9.29
N LEU A 69 -4.58 -4.66 8.34
CA LEU A 69 -3.25 -4.12 8.61
C LEU A 69 -3.34 -2.72 9.24
N ARG A 70 -4.20 -1.86 8.69
CA ARG A 70 -4.45 -0.52 9.24
C ARG A 70 -4.90 -0.60 10.70
N ARG A 71 -5.84 -1.50 11.04
CA ARG A 71 -6.29 -1.69 12.43
C ARG A 71 -5.14 -2.07 13.36
N VAL A 72 -4.23 -2.94 12.93
CA VAL A 72 -3.10 -3.39 13.77
C VAL A 72 -2.04 -2.30 13.93
N VAL A 73 -1.64 -1.66 12.83
CA VAL A 73 -0.57 -0.65 12.82
C VAL A 73 -1.01 0.63 13.53
N MET A 74 -2.26 1.04 13.36
CA MET A 74 -2.81 2.24 14.02
C MET A 74 -3.12 2.05 15.51
N ARG A 75 -3.27 0.81 15.99
CA ARG A 75 -3.53 0.56 17.42
C ARG A 75 -2.32 0.85 18.32
N ARG A 76 -1.13 0.96 17.73
CA ARG A 76 0.15 1.11 18.45
C ARG A 76 0.81 2.47 18.20
N ARG A 77 0.09 3.41 17.60
CA ARG A 77 0.60 4.73 17.22
C ARG A 77 0.06 5.81 18.14
#